data_AF-A0A9R1W8H4-F1
#
_entry.id   AF-A0A9R1W8H4-F1
#
_cell.length_a   1.000
_cell.length_b   1.000
_cell.length_c   1.000
_cell.angle_alpha   90.00
_cell.angle_beta   90.00
_cell.angle_gamma   90.00
#
_symmetry.space_group_name_H-M   'P 1'
#
loop_
_entity.id
_entity.type
_entity.pdbx_description
1 polymer ?
#
loop_
_entity_poly.entity_id
_entity_poly.type
_entity_poly.pdbx_seq_one_letter_code
_entity_poly.pdbx_strand_id
1 'polypeptide(L)'
;MIWTKHNLSFFERFEKFVGRGRLLLELNRVLRPGGYFVWSATPVYKKNEEEDVQIWKEMSSLTEAMCWELITIKKDALNGIGVAIYQKPESNECYNERKIQEPPMCNPDDDPNTAW
;
A
#
# COMPACT_ATOMS: atom_id res chain seq x y z
N MET A 1 4.98 -32.29 -13.31
CA MET A 1 3.66 -32.28 -12.66
C MET A 1 3.00 -30.96 -13.05
N ILE A 2 2.06 -31.03 -13.99
CA ILE A 2 1.43 -29.88 -14.64
C ILE A 2 0.24 -29.49 -13.76
N TRP A 3 0.28 -28.33 -13.11
CA TRP A 3 -0.81 -27.87 -12.26
C TRP A 3 -1.85 -27.17 -13.12
N THR A 4 -2.98 -27.86 -13.32
CA THR A 4 -4.12 -27.38 -14.10
C THR A 4 -4.91 -26.32 -13.31
N LYS A 5 -5.46 -25.36 -14.07
CA LYS A 5 -6.33 -24.23 -13.68
C LYS A 5 -7.67 -24.64 -13.03
N HIS A 6 -7.69 -25.59 -12.09
CA HIS A 6 -8.93 -26.11 -11.51
C HIS A 6 -9.12 -25.80 -10.03
N ASN A 7 -8.46 -24.76 -9.50
CA ASN A 7 -8.88 -24.18 -8.22
C ASN A 7 -8.85 -22.65 -8.24
N LEU A 8 -9.71 -22.08 -9.09
CA LEU A 8 -10.00 -20.64 -9.13
C LEU A 8 -10.27 -20.07 -7.74
N SER A 9 -10.91 -20.82 -6.83
CA SER A 9 -11.19 -20.35 -5.47
C SER A 9 -9.96 -20.11 -4.59
N PHE A 10 -8.86 -20.86 -4.76
CA PHE A 10 -7.64 -20.66 -3.97
C PHE A 10 -6.79 -19.52 -4.53
N PHE A 11 -6.69 -19.44 -5.86
CA PHE A 11 -5.98 -18.35 -6.54
C PHE A 11 -6.69 -17.00 -6.32
N GLU A 12 -8.02 -16.96 -6.44
CA GLU A 12 -8.83 -15.78 -6.10
C GLU A 12 -8.82 -15.46 -4.60
N ARG A 13 -8.64 -16.45 -3.71
CA ARG A 13 -8.56 -16.22 -2.25
C ARG A 13 -7.20 -15.72 -1.83
N PHE A 14 -6.11 -16.15 -2.48
CA PHE A 14 -4.77 -15.61 -2.28
C PHE A 14 -4.67 -14.19 -2.86
N GLU A 15 -5.18 -13.96 -4.07
CA GLU A 15 -5.34 -12.62 -4.62
C GLU A 15 -6.34 -11.76 -3.85
N LYS A 16 -7.38 -12.29 -3.19
CA LYS A 16 -8.23 -11.50 -2.26
C LYS A 16 -7.56 -11.23 -0.90
N PHE A 17 -6.61 -12.06 -0.46
CA PHE A 17 -5.87 -11.86 0.78
C PHE A 17 -4.72 -10.84 0.61
N VAL A 18 -4.17 -10.74 -0.60
CA VAL A 18 -3.17 -9.74 -1.03
C VAL A 18 -3.83 -8.49 -1.66
N GLY A 19 -4.97 -8.64 -2.34
CA GLY A 19 -5.60 -7.67 -3.26
C GLY A 19 -6.74 -6.84 -2.69
N ARG A 20 -6.55 -6.29 -1.49
CA ARG A 20 -7.27 -5.08 -1.03
C ARG A 20 -6.31 -4.05 -0.42
N GLY A 21 -5.09 -3.99 -0.94
CA GLY A 21 -4.03 -3.17 -0.37
C GLY A 21 -3.69 -3.53 1.09
N ARG A 22 -3.89 -4.81 1.46
CA ARG A 22 -3.64 -5.30 2.82
C ARG A 22 -2.19 -5.08 3.24
N LEU A 23 -1.25 -5.28 2.32
CA LEU A 23 0.16 -4.98 2.57
C LEU A 23 0.41 -3.50 2.90
N LEU A 24 -0.31 -2.59 2.25
CA LEU A 24 -0.20 -1.16 2.52
C LEU A 24 -0.82 -0.80 3.89
N LEU A 25 -1.90 -1.47 4.26
CA LEU A 25 -2.50 -1.35 5.59
C LEU A 25 -1.57 -1.87 6.71
N GLU A 26 -0.92 -3.01 6.49
CA GLU A 26 0.11 -3.52 7.41
C GLU A 26 1.32 -2.58 7.48
N LEU A 27 1.74 -2.02 6.34
CA LEU A 27 2.78 -1.01 6.30
C LEU A 27 2.41 0.23 7.14
N ASN A 28 1.14 0.65 7.11
CA ASN A 28 0.67 1.76 7.95
C ASN A 28 0.79 1.47 9.45
N ARG A 29 0.70 0.22 9.90
CA ARG A 29 0.94 -0.14 11.30
C ARG A 29 2.41 0.00 11.70
N VAL A 30 3.34 -0.32 10.80
CA VAL A 30 4.79 -0.31 11.06
C VAL A 30 5.42 1.07 10.84
N LEU A 31 4.92 1.83 9.86
CA LEU A 31 5.45 3.15 9.56
C LEU A 31 5.11 4.13 10.68
N ARG A 32 6.12 4.74 11.29
CA ARG A 32 5.94 5.72 12.37
C ARG A 32 5.23 6.99 11.84
N PRO A 33 4.46 7.70 12.68
CA PRO A 33 3.88 8.98 12.30
C PRO A 33 4.94 9.95 11.78
N GLY A 34 4.61 10.71 10.73
CA GLY A 34 5.55 11.58 10.01
C GLY A 34 6.54 10.84 9.08
N GLY A 35 6.55 9.50 9.10
CA GLY A 35 7.42 8.68 8.25
C GLY A 35 7.05 8.72 6.77
N TYR A 36 8.01 8.33 5.93
CA TYR A 36 7.87 8.33 4.47
C TYR A 36 7.80 6.91 3.90
N PHE A 37 6.95 6.74 2.89
CA PHE A 37 6.91 5.55 2.04
C PHE A 37 7.33 5.92 0.62
N VAL A 38 8.35 5.22 0.10
CA VAL A 38 8.86 5.41 -1.25
C VAL A 38 8.46 4.21 -2.09
N TRP A 39 7.63 4.45 -3.11
CA TRP A 39 7.10 3.40 -3.97
C TRP A 39 7.66 3.53 -5.38
N SER A 40 8.41 2.51 -5.81
CA SER A 40 8.99 2.40 -7.15
C SER A 40 8.37 1.19 -7.86
N ALA A 41 7.36 1.41 -8.68
CA ALA A 41 6.68 0.34 -9.41
C ALA A 41 6.12 0.85 -10.75
N THR A 42 5.82 -0.06 -11.67
CA THR A 42 5.30 0.28 -13.00
C THR A 42 4.10 1.24 -12.98
N PRO A 43 3.12 1.14 -12.05
CA PRO A 43 2.00 2.09 -11.98
C PRO A 43 2.41 3.56 -11.77
N VAL A 44 3.61 3.80 -11.25
CA VAL A 44 4.13 5.16 -10.99
C VAL A 44 4.64 5.82 -12.27
N TYR A 45 5.33 5.06 -13.14
CA TYR A 45 6.09 5.61 -14.27
C TYR A 45 5.66 5.10 -15.65
N LYS A 46 4.78 4.10 -15.72
CA LYS A 46 4.06 3.63 -16.90
C LYS A 46 2.56 3.89 -16.70
N LYS A 47 1.91 4.46 -17.71
CA LYS A 47 0.48 4.87 -17.65
C LYS A 47 -0.34 4.38 -18.84
N ASN A 48 0.23 3.47 -19.62
CA ASN A 48 -0.30 2.99 -20.89
C ASN A 48 -0.98 1.63 -20.78
N GLU A 49 -0.83 0.93 -19.65
CA GLU A 49 -1.47 -0.35 -19.36
C GLU A 49 -2.65 -0.11 -18.42
N GLU A 50 -3.82 -0.66 -18.75
CA GLU A 50 -5.05 -0.47 -17.97
C GLU A 50 -4.90 -0.98 -16.53
N GLU A 51 -4.17 -2.09 -16.36
CA GLU A 51 -3.83 -2.67 -15.06
C GLU A 51 -3.03 -1.69 -14.19
N ASP A 52 -1.95 -1.11 -14.74
CA ASP A 52 -1.13 -0.11 -14.05
C ASP A 52 -1.97 1.11 -13.62
N VAL A 53 -2.88 1.58 -14.48
CA VAL A 53 -3.78 2.71 -14.16
C VAL A 53 -4.74 2.35 -13.02
N GLN A 54 -5.29 1.14 -13.04
CA GLN A 54 -6.21 0.66 -12.01
C GLN A 54 -5.49 0.47 -10.67
N ILE A 55 -4.28 -0.11 -10.67
CA ILE A 55 -3.45 -0.25 -9.46
C ILE A 55 -3.12 1.12 -8.88
N TRP A 56 -2.73 2.10 -9.71
CA TRP A 56 -2.47 3.47 -9.24
C TRP A 56 -3.71 4.08 -8.57
N LYS A 57 -4.89 3.91 -9.18
CA LYS A 57 -6.15 4.44 -8.65
C LYS A 57 -6.52 3.80 -7.30
N GLU A 58 -6.41 2.49 -7.19
CA GLU A 58 -6.70 1.76 -5.93
C GLU A 58 -5.72 2.13 -4.83
N MET A 59 -4.42 2.18 -5.15
CA MET A 59 -3.38 2.57 -4.20
C MET A 59 -3.56 4.01 -3.73
N SER A 60 -3.85 4.95 -4.66
CA SER A 60 -4.09 6.36 -4.33
C SER A 60 -5.30 6.51 -3.42
N SER A 61 -6.41 5.83 -3.74
CA SER A 61 -7.63 5.86 -2.93
C SER A 61 -7.39 5.28 -1.53
N LEU A 62 -6.57 4.22 -1.41
CA LEU A 62 -6.25 3.64 -0.12
C LEU A 62 -5.32 4.55 0.71
N THR A 63 -4.27 5.13 0.10
CA THR A 63 -3.41 6.09 0.80
C THR A 63 -4.18 7.31 1.28
N GLU A 64 -5.11 7.83 0.47
CA GLU A 64 -5.97 8.95 0.83
C GLU A 64 -6.91 8.60 1.99
N ALA A 65 -7.52 7.40 1.95
CA ALA A 65 -8.36 6.90 3.06
C ALA A 65 -7.59 6.68 4.38
N MET A 66 -6.26 6.57 4.31
CA MET A 66 -5.37 6.54 5.49
C MET A 66 -4.79 7.92 5.83
N CYS A 67 -5.22 8.97 5.13
CA CYS A 67 -4.70 10.33 5.21
C CYS A 67 -3.22 10.48 4.87
N TRP A 68 -2.63 9.57 4.11
CA TRP A 68 -1.28 9.75 3.61
C TRP A 68 -1.25 10.81 2.52
N GLU A 69 -0.25 11.69 2.58
CA GLU A 69 -0.06 12.75 1.60
C GLU A 69 0.92 12.30 0.51
N LEU A 70 0.55 12.47 -0.76
CA LEU A 70 1.50 12.32 -1.87
C LEU A 70 2.36 13.57 -1.97
N ILE A 71 3.61 13.47 -1.52
CA ILE A 71 4.55 14.61 -1.47
C ILE A 71 5.07 14.95 -2.86
N THR A 72 5.52 13.92 -3.60
CA THR A 72 6.06 14.14 -4.95
C THR A 72 6.12 12.84 -5.74
N ILE A 73 6.13 12.98 -7.06
CA ILE A 73 6.51 11.92 -7.99
C ILE A 73 7.77 12.41 -8.71
N LYS A 74 8.85 11.64 -8.61
CA LYS A 74 10.10 11.91 -9.34
C LYS A 74 10.30 10.82 -10.37
N LYS A 75 10.74 11.22 -11.57
CA LYS A 75 11.09 10.30 -12.66
C LYS A 75 12.54 10.55 -13.03
N ASP A 76 13.33 9.49 -13.02
CA ASP A 76 14.67 9.53 -13.57
C ASP A 76 14.59 9.63 -15.10
N ALA A 77 15.30 10.60 -15.66
CA ALA A 77 15.25 10.89 -17.09
C ALA A 77 16.09 9.90 -17.92
N LEU A 78 17.06 9.21 -17.30
CA LEU A 78 17.99 8.33 -18.01
C LEU A 78 17.41 6.93 -18.22
N ASN A 79 16.81 6.35 -17.18
CA ASN A 79 16.24 5.00 -17.24
C ASN A 79 14.70 4.99 -17.28
N GLY A 80 14.05 6.16 -17.13
CA GLY A 80 12.59 6.28 -17.17
C GLY A 80 11.86 5.67 -15.96
N ILE A 81 12.58 5.29 -14.91
CA ILE A 81 12.01 4.76 -13.66
C ILE A 81 11.54 5.94 -12.81
N GLY A 82 10.40 5.79 -12.14
CA GLY A 82 9.86 6.80 -11.25
C GLY A 82 9.52 6.27 -9.87
N VAL A 83 9.51 7.18 -8.91
CA VAL A 83 9.14 6.94 -7.52
C VAL A 83 8.06 7.92 -7.08
N ALA A 84 7.06 7.40 -6.37
CA ALA A 84 6.10 8.21 -5.64
C ALA A 84 6.52 8.22 -4.17
N ILE A 85 6.57 9.40 -3.56
CA ILE A 85 6.91 9.58 -2.15
C ILE A 85 5.66 10.01 -1.42
N TYR A 86 5.24 9.20 -0.46
CA TYR A 86 4.12 9.50 0.42
C TYR A 86 4.62 9.78 1.83
N GLN A 87 3.91 10.66 2.55
CA GLN A 87 4.14 10.92 3.96
C GLN A 87 2.92 10.48 4.77
N LYS A 88 3.16 9.68 5.80
CA LYS A 88 2.15 9.36 6.81
C LYS A 88 1.96 10.58 7.73
N PRO A 89 0.73 10.94 8.13
CA PRO A 89 0.49 12.02 9.07
C PRO A 89 1.27 11.87 10.38
N GLU A 90 1.47 12.98 11.09
CA GLU A 90 2.13 13.01 12.40
C GLU A 90 1.26 12.42 13.52
N SER A 91 -0.04 12.19 13.27
CA SER A 91 -0.96 11.52 14.18
C SER A 91 -1.70 10.38 13.48
N ASN A 92 -2.18 9.40 14.25
CA ASN A 92 -3.01 8.30 13.71
C ASN A 92 -4.52 8.62 13.79
N GLU A 93 -4.91 9.85 14.14
CA GLU A 93 -6.30 10.23 14.42
C GLU A 93 -7.22 9.89 13.25
N CYS A 94 -6.88 10.35 12.04
CA CYS A 94 -7.65 10.03 10.83
C CYS A 94 -7.79 8.51 10.59
N TYR A 95 -6.71 7.74 10.78
CA TYR A 95 -6.76 6.29 10.57
C TYR A 95 -7.68 5.59 11.57
N ASN A 96 -7.75 6.12 12.79
CA ASN A 96 -8.59 5.61 13.88
C ASN A 96 -10.07 5.99 13.73
N GLU A 97 -10.42 6.98 12.91
CA GLU A 97 -11.81 7.39 12.65
C GLU A 97 -12.53 6.52 11.60
N ARG A 98 -11.82 5.59 10.95
CA ARG A 98 -12.42 4.69 9.95
C ARG A 98 -13.55 3.85 10.56
N LYS A 99 -14.62 3.66 9.76
CA LYS A 99 -15.78 2.82 10.14
C LYS A 99 -15.40 1.37 10.45
N ILE A 100 -14.37 0.85 9.78
CA ILE A 100 -13.87 -0.51 9.96
C ILE A 100 -12.42 -0.40 10.41
N GLN A 101 -12.16 -0.81 11.66
CA GLN A 101 -10.84 -0.82 12.28
C GLN A 101 -10.08 -2.12 11.97
N GLU A 102 -9.90 -2.40 10.67
CA GLU A 102 -9.15 -3.57 10.19
C GLU A 102 -8.09 -3.12 9.18
N PRO A 103 -6.81 -3.47 9.39
CA PRO A 103 -6.25 -3.94 10.66
C PRO A 103 -6.22 -2.80 11.70
N PRO A 104 -6.27 -3.10 13.02
CA PRO A 104 -6.13 -2.09 14.07
C PRO A 104 -4.68 -1.58 14.16
N MET A 105 -4.47 -0.45 14.83
CA MET A 105 -3.10 0.00 15.19
C MET A 105 -2.50 -0.88 16.29
N CYS A 106 -1.17 -0.97 16.35
CA CYS A 106 -0.46 -1.65 17.44
C CYS A 106 -0.69 -0.91 18.77
N ASN A 107 -0.73 -1.64 19.88
CA ASN A 107 -0.80 -1.05 21.21
C ASN A 107 0.53 -0.37 21.55
N PRO A 108 0.52 0.67 22.40
CA PRO A 108 1.76 1.30 22.88
C PRO A 108 2.70 0.34 23.61
N ASP A 109 2.15 -0.73 24.20
CA ASP A 109 2.91 -1.76 24.93
C ASP A 109 3.42 -2.90 24.02
N ASP A 110 3.02 -2.93 22.73
CA ASP A 110 3.51 -3.94 21.79
C ASP A 110 5.02 -3.70 21.55
N ASP A 111 5.83 -4.75 21.66
CA ASP A 111 7.27 -4.63 21.41
C ASP A 111 7.51 -4.21 19.94
N PRO A 112 8.08 -3.01 19.70
CA PRO A 112 8.31 -2.50 18.35
C PRO A 112 9.26 -3.38 17.54
N ASN A 113 9.99 -4.29 18.20
CA ASN A 113 10.88 -5.24 17.56
C ASN A 113 10.21 -6.52 17.09
N THR A 114 8.96 -6.79 17.51
CA THR A 114 8.21 -7.98 17.06
C THR A 114 7.92 -7.97 15.56
N ALA A 115 8.00 -6.81 14.92
CA ALA A 115 7.79 -6.67 13.48
C ALA A 115 8.96 -7.23 12.62
N TRP A 116 10.10 -7.60 13.23
CA TRP A 116 11.29 -8.09 12.54
C TRP A 116 11.81 -9.42 13.10
#